data_AF-A0A497DUH7-F1
#
_entry.id   AF-A0A497DUH7-F1
#
_cell.length_a   1.000
_cell.length_b   1.000
_cell.length_c   1.000
_cell.angle_alpha   90.00
_cell.angle_beta   90.00
_cell.angle_gamma   90.00
#
_symmetry.space_group_name_H-M   'P 1'
#
loop_
_entity.id
_entity.type
_entity.pdbx_description
1 polymer ?
#
loop_
_entity_poly.entity_id
_entity_poly.type
_entity_poly.pdbx_seq_one_letter_code
_entity_poly.pdbx_strand_id
1 'polypeptide(L)' 'MWGIETDAVMLGTLLKNAGLLVILIGVILLGIVVLAGSQTNATLGLSLVLIIAGLIAHIVIGKLVE' A
#
# COMPACT_ATOMS: atom_id res chain seq x y z
N MET A 1 21.06 -23.50 3.27
CA MET A 1 21.52 -22.44 2.34
C MET A 1 20.46 -22.07 1.31
N TRP A 2 19.61 -23.00 0.84
CA TRP A 2 18.56 -22.74 -0.15
C TRP A 2 17.42 -21.81 0.34
N GLY A 3 17.03 -21.90 1.62
CA GLY A 3 15.93 -21.08 2.17
C GLY A 3 16.21 -19.57 2.20
N ILE A 4 17.45 -19.15 2.51
CA ILE A 4 17.82 -17.73 2.63
C ILE A 4 17.73 -17.01 1.28
N GLU A 5 18.04 -17.71 0.18
CA GLU A 5 17.99 -17.15 -1.17
C GLU A 5 16.55 -16.94 -1.63
N THR A 6 15.66 -17.89 -1.36
CA THR A 6 14.23 -17.76 -1.65
C THR A 6 13.56 -16.65 -0.83
N ASP A 7 13.93 -16.49 0.43
CA ASP A 7 13.37 -15.47 1.31
C ASP A 7 13.77 -14.06 0.83
N ALA A 8 15.02 -13.87 0.42
CA ALA A 8 15.52 -12.61 -0.11
C ALA A 8 14.81 -12.20 -1.42
N VAL A 9 14.57 -13.16 -2.32
CA VAL A 9 13.84 -12.92 -3.59
C VAL A 9 12.37 -12.55 -3.31
N MET A 10 11.72 -13.21 -2.35
CA MET A 10 10.36 -12.87 -1.95
C MET A 10 10.32 -11.46 -1.34
N LEU A 11 11.24 -11.14 -0.43
CA LEU A 11 11.29 -9.83 0.23
C LEU A 11 11.50 -8.69 -0.77
N GLY A 12 12.36 -8.88 -1.77
CA GLY A 12 12.58 -7.91 -2.84
C GLY A 12 11.33 -7.66 -3.69
N THR A 13 10.57 -8.72 -3.98
CA THR A 13 9.30 -8.62 -4.72
C THR A 13 8.24 -7.87 -3.90
N LEU A 14 8.14 -8.17 -2.61
CA LEU A 14 7.23 -7.48 -1.69
C LEU A 14 7.58 -6.00 -1.56
N LEU A 15 8.88 -5.68 -1.47
CA LEU A 15 9.34 -4.30 -1.36
C LEU A 15 9.03 -3.50 -2.62
N LYS A 16 9.25 -4.07 -3.82
CA LYS A 16 8.90 -3.44 -5.10
C LYS A 16 7.40 -3.13 -5.19
N ASN A 17 6.57 -3.96 -4.59
CA ASN A 17 5.11 -3.83 -4.62
C ASN A 17 4.54 -3.16 -3.36
N ALA A 18 5.37 -2.73 -2.41
CA ALA A 18 4.90 -2.22 -1.11
C ALA A 18 4.00 -1.00 -1.26
N GLY A 19 4.33 -0.07 -2.16
CA GLY A 19 3.48 1.09 -2.45
C GLY A 19 2.09 0.69 -2.96
N LEU A 20 2.02 -0.33 -3.83
CA LEU A 20 0.74 -0.86 -4.33
C LEU A 20 -0.09 -1.49 -3.21
N LEU A 21 0.55 -2.22 -2.28
CA LEU A 21 -0.13 -2.79 -1.12
C LEU A 21 -0.74 -1.71 -0.21
N VAL A 22 -0.01 -0.60 0.00
CA VAL A 22 -0.53 0.53 0.79
C VAL A 22 -1.74 1.18 0.11
N ILE A 23 -1.74 1.33 -1.21
CA ILE A 23 -2.90 1.83 -1.97
C ILE A 23 -4.11 0.92 -1.76
N LEU A 24 -3.93 -0.40 -1.88
CA LEU A 24 -5.01 -1.37 -1.69
C LEU A 24 -5.62 -1.28 -0.29
N ILE A 25 -4.79 -1.15 0.74
CA ILE A 25 -5.27 -0.96 2.13
C ILE A 25 -6.10 0.32 2.24
N GLY A 26 -5.63 1.44 1.67
CA GLY A 26 -6.37 2.70 1.66
C GLY A 26 -7.73 2.60 0.96
N VAL A 27 -7.78 1.90 -0.19
CA VAL A 27 -9.04 1.66 -0.93
C VAL A 27 -9.99 0.76 -0.17
N ILE A 28 -9.50 -0.31 0.48
CA ILE A 28 -10.33 -1.20 1.30
C ILE A 28 -10.92 -0.44 2.49
N LEU A 29 -10.11 0.35 3.20
CA LEU A 29 -10.59 1.18 4.30
C LEU A 29 -11.64 2.19 3.84
N LEU A 30 -11.41 2.86 2.70
CA LEU A 30 -12.40 3.75 2.11
C LEU A 30 -13.71 3.02 1.81
N GLY A 31 -13.62 1.83 1.20
CA GLY A 31 -14.78 0.99 0.90
C GLY A 31 -15.56 0.63 2.16
N ILE A 32 -14.88 0.20 3.23
CA ILE A 32 -15.51 -0.11 4.52
C ILE A 32 -16.24 1.10 5.08
N VAL A 33 -15.56 2.26 5.15
CA VAL A 33 -16.14 3.50 5.71
C VAL A 33 -17.37 3.94 4.93
N VAL A 34 -17.33 3.86 3.59
CA VAL A 34 -18.43 4.25 2.73
C VAL A 34 -19.60 3.27 2.85
N LEU A 35 -19.35 1.96 2.77
CA LEU A 35 -20.38 0.92 2.79
C LEU A 35 -21.02 0.74 4.17
N ALA A 36 -20.28 0.95 5.25
CA ALA A 36 -20.80 0.91 6.62
C ALA A 36 -21.60 2.17 6.99
N GLY A 37 -21.60 3.21 6.15
CA GLY A 37 -22.28 4.47 6.42
C GLY A 37 -21.67 5.29 7.57
N SER A 38 -20.49 4.92 8.08
CA SER A 38 -19.79 5.54 9.21
C SER A 38 -18.81 6.65 8.76
N GLN A 39 -19.18 7.38 7.71
CA GLN A 39 -18.32 8.35 7.06
C GLN A 39 -18.16 9.61 7.93
N THR A 40 -16.92 9.94 8.25
CA THR A 40 -16.54 11.24 8.84
C THR A 40 -15.43 11.83 7.98
N ASN A 41 -15.26 13.16 8.01
CA ASN A 41 -14.17 13.80 7.27
C ASN A 41 -12.79 13.26 7.70
N ALA A 42 -12.67 12.81 8.96
CA ALA A 42 -11.45 12.19 9.46
C ALA A 42 -11.20 10.80 8.82
N THR A 43 -12.22 9.93 8.77
CA THR A 43 -12.08 8.57 8.21
C THR A 43 -11.91 8.59 6.68
N LEU A 44 -12.62 9.48 5.99
CA LEU A 44 -12.42 9.73 4.56
C LEU A 44 -11.04 10.33 4.28
N GLY A 45 -10.63 11.33 5.07
CA GLY A 45 -9.33 11.98 4.94
C GLY A 45 -8.17 11.01 5.17
N LEU A 46 -8.24 10.17 6.21
CA LEU A 46 -7.23 9.14 6.46
C LEU A 46 -7.12 8.15 5.30
N SER A 47 -8.25 7.70 4.75
CA SER A 47 -8.26 6.77 3.63
C SER A 47 -7.64 7.40 2.38
N LEU A 48 -7.95 8.67 2.11
CA LEU A 48 -7.34 9.43 1.01
C LEU A 48 -5.83 9.62 1.20
N VAL A 49 -5.39 9.97 2.41
CA VAL A 49 -3.96 10.14 2.73
C VAL A 49 -3.20 8.84 2.50
N LEU A 50 -3.75 7.69 2.91
CA LEU A 50 -3.13 6.38 2.66
C LEU A 50 -3.00 6.08 1.16
N ILE A 51 -4.03 6.38 0.36
CA ILE A 51 -4.00 6.19 -1.09
C ILE A 51 -2.92 7.08 -1.72
N ILE A 52 -2.86 8.37 -1.36
CA ILE A 52 -1.87 9.31 -1.89
C ILE A 52 -0.45 8.91 -1.46
N ALA A 53 -0.24 8.60 -0.19
CA ALA A 53 1.06 8.17 0.31
C ALA A 53 1.52 6.87 -0.35
N GLY A 54 0.61 5.91 -0.54
CA GLY A 54 0.86 4.67 -1.28
C GLY A 54 1.23 4.90 -2.74
N LEU A 55 0.56 5.84 -3.42
CA LEU A 55 0.91 6.25 -4.79
C LEU A 55 2.30 6.87 -4.87
N ILE A 56 2.62 7.80 -3.96
CA ILE A 56 3.95 8.41 -3.89
C ILE A 56 5.00 7.33 -3.65
N ALA A 57 4.78 6.45 -2.68
CA ALA A 57 5.69 5.34 -2.37
C ALA A 57 5.86 4.40 -3.58
N HIS A 58 4.79 4.05 -4.29
CA HIS A 58 4.85 3.20 -5.47
C HIS A 58 5.72 3.81 -6.58
N ILE A 59 5.55 5.12 -6.83
CA ILE A 59 6.34 5.84 -7.83
C ILE A 59 7.81 5.94 -7.40
N VAL A 60 8.07 6.30 -6.15
CA VAL A 60 9.44 6.48 -5.63
C VAL A 60 10.19 5.15 -5.58
N ILE A 61 9.57 4.08 -5.06
CA ILE A 61 10.17 2.74 -5.04
C ILE A 61 10.41 2.24 -6.46
N GLY A 62 9.43 2.42 -7.36
CA GLY A 62 9.59 2.05 -8.77
C GLY A 62 10.83 2.69 -9.40
N LYS A 63 11.04 4.00 -9.16
CA LYS A 63 12.20 4.75 -9.65
C LYS A 63 13.54 4.38 -9.01
N LEU A 64 13.54 3.80 -7.81
CA LEU A 64 14.76 3.43 -7.07
C LEU A 64 15.15 1.97 -7.31
N VAL A 65 14.20 1.12 -7.72
CA VAL A 65 14.39 -0.32 -7.93
C VAL A 65 14.55 -0.68 -9.40
N GLU A 66 14.08 0.17 -10.34
CA GLU A 66 14.51 0.15 -11.75
C GLU A 66 15.90 0.77 -11.93
#